data_AF-A0A970VLY1-F1
#
_entry.id   AF-A0A970VLY1-F1
#
_cell.length_a   1.000
_cell.length_b   1.000
_cell.length_c   1.000
_cell.angle_alpha   90.00
_cell.angle_beta   90.00
_cell.angle_gamma   90.00
#
_symmetry.space_group_name_H-M   'P 1'
#
loop_
_entity.id
_entity.type
_entity.pdbx_description
1 polymer ?
#
loop_
_entity_poly.entity_id
_entity_poly.type
_entity_poly.pdbx_seq_one_letter_code
_entity_poly.pdbx_strand_id
1 'polypeptide(L)'
;MQTKNTKKPVIQEVKKPIIQGSWHGKDVWKLAGKRVLSIIGITFIYLIAGLLLSFDSLIGRSLACAAVIFIAAYYQYAQGMAQGENEASFSEIMYSREQEGRTVTEEDRAKCFHPMKGFFATLLALIPFMLFALVFAVLTKPSEYTLGLLPSWTDGLLMNSEFGDSLAYYDNVAGFQAIDLMRIVDRALVMPFINVAAYIGDNAALLVERLSPLLLTIAPMGYGLGYAQGLKLRTRINTGIKMGDDKKKRKERKARKKRQRSNAPERLI
;
A
#
# COMPACT_ATOMS: atom_id res chain seq x y z
N MET A 1 -47.30 3.82 26.85
CA MET A 1 -46.11 4.49 26.26
C MET A 1 -45.79 3.84 24.92
N GLN A 2 -46.18 4.45 23.80
CA GLN A 2 -45.80 3.96 22.47
C GLN A 2 -44.43 4.54 22.10
N THR A 3 -43.41 3.69 22.11
CA THR A 3 -42.08 4.00 21.60
C THR A 3 -42.16 4.17 20.08
N LYS A 4 -42.30 5.42 19.63
CA LYS A 4 -42.13 5.78 18.22
C LYS A 4 -40.73 5.35 17.78
N ASN A 5 -40.67 4.29 16.99
CA ASN A 5 -39.47 3.79 16.34
C ASN A 5 -39.05 4.82 15.27
N THR A 6 -38.31 5.85 15.68
CA THR A 6 -37.74 6.85 14.78
C THR A 6 -36.66 6.17 13.94
N LYS A 7 -37.06 5.53 12.83
CA LYS A 7 -36.14 5.10 11.77
C LYS A 7 -35.30 6.32 11.39
N LYS A 8 -33.98 6.25 11.62
CA LYS A 8 -33.04 7.29 11.21
C LYS A 8 -33.28 7.58 9.72
N PRO A 9 -33.46 8.84 9.30
CA PRO A 9 -33.72 9.14 7.91
C PRO A 9 -32.57 8.60 7.07
N VAL A 10 -32.89 7.77 6.07
CA VAL A 10 -31.90 7.24 5.13
C VAL A 10 -31.24 8.43 4.46
N ILE A 11 -29.94 8.60 4.70
CA ILE A 11 -29.15 9.68 4.12
C ILE A 11 -29.07 9.40 2.62
N GLN A 12 -29.71 10.24 1.82
CA GLN A 12 -29.61 10.14 0.36
C GLN A 12 -28.19 10.52 -0.06
N GLU A 13 -27.44 9.56 -0.58
CA GLU A 13 -26.09 9.79 -1.10
C GLU A 13 -26.12 10.77 -2.28
N VAL A 14 -25.26 11.79 -2.23
CA VAL A 14 -25.11 12.78 -3.30
C VAL A 14 -24.04 12.30 -4.27
N LYS A 15 -24.48 11.56 -5.29
CA LYS A 15 -23.62 11.15 -6.41
C LYS A 15 -23.60 12.27 -7.44
N LYS A 16 -22.46 12.95 -7.58
CA LYS A 16 -22.24 13.90 -8.66
C LYS A 16 -21.80 13.15 -9.92
N PRO A 17 -22.26 13.56 -11.11
CA PRO A 17 -21.74 13.02 -12.37
C PRO A 17 -20.25 13.35 -12.52
N ILE A 18 -19.49 12.43 -13.11
CA ILE A 18 -18.05 12.57 -13.36
C ILE A 18 -17.76 12.24 -14.82
N ILE A 19 -16.77 12.93 -15.39
CA ILE A 19 -16.14 12.49 -16.63
C ILE A 19 -15.21 11.32 -16.28
N GLN A 20 -15.37 10.19 -16.97
CA GLN A 20 -14.43 9.08 -16.81
C GLN A 20 -13.18 9.31 -17.64
N GLY A 21 -12.02 9.11 -17.01
CA GLY A 21 -10.73 9.17 -17.69
C GLY A 21 -10.32 7.85 -18.34
N SER A 22 -9.15 7.86 -18.98
CA SER A 22 -8.56 6.63 -19.53
C SER A 22 -7.79 5.85 -18.45
N TRP A 23 -7.80 4.52 -18.58
CA TRP A 23 -7.09 3.64 -17.65
C TRP A 23 -5.61 3.41 -18.00
N HIS A 24 -5.21 3.70 -19.24
CA HIS A 24 -3.85 3.51 -19.77
C HIS A 24 -3.20 4.83 -20.27
N GLY A 25 -3.63 5.98 -19.75
CA GLY A 25 -3.08 7.28 -20.15
C GLY A 25 -1.60 7.47 -19.76
N LYS A 26 -0.93 8.47 -20.36
CA LYS A 26 0.47 8.81 -20.05
C LYS A 26 0.70 9.13 -18.56
N ASP A 27 -0.32 9.64 -17.88
CA ASP A 27 -0.27 9.94 -16.43
C ASP A 27 -0.06 8.69 -15.56
N VAL A 28 -0.45 7.51 -16.05
CA VAL A 28 -0.26 6.24 -15.34
C VAL A 28 1.22 5.96 -15.12
N TRP A 29 2.09 6.28 -16.09
CA TRP A 29 3.54 6.07 -15.95
C TRP A 29 4.13 6.89 -14.82
N LYS A 30 3.69 8.15 -14.69
CA LYS A 30 4.09 9.02 -13.57
C LYS A 30 3.58 8.47 -12.24
N LEU A 31 2.37 7.92 -12.22
CA LEU A 31 1.80 7.29 -11.03
C LEU A 31 2.56 6.02 -10.65
N ALA A 32 2.88 5.16 -11.61
CA ALA A 32 3.64 3.94 -11.44
C ALA A 32 5.05 4.24 -10.90
N GLY A 33 5.74 5.25 -11.43
CA GLY A 33 7.04 5.68 -10.89
C GLY A 33 6.97 6.08 -9.41
N LYS A 34 5.92 6.80 -8.99
CA LYS A 34 5.68 7.08 -7.57
C LYS A 34 5.39 5.82 -6.76
N ARG A 35 4.78 4.80 -7.36
CA ARG A 35 4.51 3.51 -6.68
C ARG A 35 5.78 2.68 -6.53
N VAL A 36 6.67 2.67 -7.51
CA VAL A 36 8.01 2.04 -7.40
C VAL A 36 8.76 2.58 -6.19
N LEU A 37 8.84 3.92 -6.06
CA LEU A 37 9.46 4.56 -4.89
C LEU A 37 8.79 4.16 -3.58
N SER A 38 7.46 4.01 -3.61
CA SER A 38 6.73 3.59 -2.42
C SER A 38 6.97 2.13 -2.04
N ILE A 39 7.18 1.23 -3.01
CA ILE A 39 7.56 -0.17 -2.77
C ILE A 39 8.93 -0.20 -2.09
N ILE A 40 9.91 0.53 -2.64
CA ILE A 40 11.25 0.66 -2.05
C ILE A 40 11.16 1.18 -0.61
N GLY A 41 10.34 2.21 -0.37
CA GLY A 41 10.10 2.73 0.99
C GLY A 41 9.54 1.69 1.96
N ILE A 42 8.61 0.84 1.50
CA ILE A 42 8.09 -0.28 2.31
C ILE A 42 9.19 -1.30 2.59
N THR A 43 10.03 -1.62 1.61
CA THR A 43 11.18 -2.51 1.79
C THR A 43 12.09 -2.04 2.92
N PHE A 44 12.40 -0.74 2.98
CA PHE A 44 13.18 -0.18 4.08
C PHE A 44 12.48 -0.32 5.44
N ILE A 45 11.16 -0.10 5.49
CA ILE A 45 10.38 -0.31 6.72
C ILE A 45 10.43 -1.79 7.13
N TYR A 46 10.32 -2.71 6.19
CA TYR A 46 10.40 -4.15 6.43
C TYR A 46 11.77 -4.57 6.99
N LEU A 47 12.85 -4.01 6.47
CA LEU A 47 14.20 -4.24 6.99
C LEU A 47 14.34 -3.75 8.44
N ILE A 48 13.94 -2.50 8.70
CA ILE A 48 14.01 -1.91 10.05
C ILE A 48 13.12 -2.68 11.02
N ALA A 49 11.89 -3.01 10.62
CA ALA A 49 10.97 -3.78 11.43
C ALA A 49 11.51 -5.20 11.72
N GLY A 50 12.15 -5.84 10.74
CA GLY A 50 12.78 -7.15 10.94
C GLY A 50 13.90 -7.11 11.98
N LEU A 51 14.71 -6.05 11.99
CA LEU A 51 15.75 -5.83 12.99
C LEU A 51 15.17 -5.55 14.38
N LEU A 52 14.13 -4.72 14.47
CA LEU A 52 13.56 -4.27 15.75
C LEU A 52 12.60 -5.28 16.40
N LEU A 53 11.91 -6.10 15.59
CA LEU A 53 10.82 -6.98 16.05
C LEU A 53 11.23 -8.47 16.06
N SER A 54 12.50 -8.75 16.33
CA SER A 54 13.02 -10.11 16.48
C SER A 54 12.69 -10.68 17.86
N PHE A 55 11.43 -11.08 18.05
CA PHE A 55 10.98 -11.76 19.26
C PHE A 55 11.46 -13.22 19.27
N ASP A 56 11.84 -13.75 20.44
CA ASP A 56 12.20 -15.16 20.63
C ASP A 56 10.99 -16.10 20.64
N SER A 57 9.77 -15.57 20.82
CA SER A 57 8.54 -16.35 20.71
C SER A 57 8.00 -16.34 19.28
N LEU A 58 7.65 -17.52 18.76
CA LEU A 58 7.01 -17.67 17.44
C LEU A 58 5.73 -16.82 17.32
N ILE A 59 4.89 -16.84 18.36
CA ILE A 59 3.61 -16.12 18.37
C ILE A 59 3.85 -14.61 18.33
N GLY A 60 4.76 -14.09 19.17
CA GLY A 60 5.09 -12.67 19.20
C GLY A 60 5.66 -12.19 17.86
N ARG A 61 6.58 -12.97 17.29
CA ARG A 61 7.18 -12.69 15.97
C ARG A 61 6.13 -12.68 14.85
N SER A 62 5.24 -13.66 14.84
CA SER A 62 4.16 -13.77 13.85
C SER A 62 3.18 -12.61 13.92
N LEU A 63 2.75 -12.24 15.14
CA LEU A 63 1.85 -11.10 15.35
C LEU A 63 2.50 -9.77 14.95
N ALA A 64 3.77 -9.58 15.30
CA ALA A 64 4.52 -8.38 14.94
C ALA A 64 4.69 -8.25 13.41
N CYS A 65 5.10 -9.33 12.73
CA CYS A 65 5.23 -9.34 11.28
C CYS A 65 3.88 -9.12 10.58
N ALA A 66 2.81 -9.75 11.07
CA ALA A 66 1.45 -9.53 10.56
C ALA A 66 1.00 -8.08 10.74
N ALA A 67 1.30 -7.45 11.88
CA ALA A 67 1.00 -6.04 12.13
C ALA A 67 1.76 -5.12 11.16
N VAL A 68 3.05 -5.39 10.92
CA VAL A 68 3.87 -4.63 9.96
C VAL A 68 3.31 -4.73 8.54
N ILE A 69 2.95 -5.94 8.09
CA ILE A 69 2.32 -6.16 6.77
C ILE A 69 0.98 -5.41 6.70
N PHE A 70 0.14 -5.52 7.72
CA PHE A 70 -1.16 -4.86 7.77
C PHE A 70 -1.03 -3.34 7.74
N ILE A 71 -0.13 -2.77 8.52
CA ILE A 71 0.13 -1.32 8.55
C ILE A 71 0.64 -0.85 7.20
N ALA A 72 1.57 -1.58 6.56
CA ALA A 72 2.07 -1.24 5.24
C ALA A 72 0.96 -1.30 4.16
N ALA A 73 0.15 -2.37 4.16
CA ALA A 73 -0.98 -2.51 3.24
C ALA A 73 -2.05 -1.43 3.48
N TYR A 74 -2.35 -1.11 4.74
CA TYR A 74 -3.28 -0.07 5.12
C TYR A 74 -2.77 1.33 4.72
N TYR A 75 -1.47 1.59 4.89
CA TYR A 75 -0.85 2.83 4.43
C TYR A 75 -0.97 2.99 2.91
N GLN A 76 -0.69 1.92 2.14
CA GLN A 76 -0.92 1.92 0.70
C GLN A 76 -2.38 2.17 0.34
N TYR A 77 -3.30 1.51 1.04
CA TYR A 77 -4.73 1.70 0.89
C TYR A 77 -5.17 3.14 1.16
N ALA A 78 -4.69 3.76 2.23
CA ALA A 78 -4.98 5.15 2.56
C ALA A 78 -4.45 6.11 1.48
N GLN A 79 -3.22 5.91 0.99
CA GLN A 79 -2.67 6.69 -0.11
C GLN A 79 -3.47 6.51 -1.41
N GLY A 80 -3.87 5.29 -1.73
CA GLY A 80 -4.70 4.97 -2.89
C GLY A 80 -6.03 5.70 -2.82
N MET A 81 -6.73 5.60 -1.69
CA MET A 81 -8.01 6.29 -1.46
C MET A 81 -7.89 7.81 -1.64
N ALA A 82 -6.85 8.42 -1.06
CA ALA A 82 -6.63 9.86 -1.18
C ALA A 82 -6.38 10.29 -2.63
N GLN A 83 -5.57 9.54 -3.38
CA GLN A 83 -5.34 9.82 -4.80
C GLN A 83 -6.63 9.66 -5.63
N GLY A 84 -7.39 8.58 -5.39
CA GLY A 84 -8.65 8.34 -6.08
C GLY A 84 -9.72 9.41 -5.79
N GLU A 85 -9.77 9.93 -4.55
CA GLU A 85 -10.67 11.03 -4.19
C GLU A 85 -10.29 12.34 -4.89
N ASN A 86 -8.98 12.66 -4.94
CA ASN A 86 -8.47 13.83 -5.66
C ASN A 86 -8.82 13.78 -7.16
N GLU A 87 -8.62 12.63 -7.81
CA GLU A 87 -8.95 12.46 -9.23
C GLU A 87 -10.47 12.46 -9.47
N ALA A 88 -11.27 11.91 -8.54
CA ALA A 88 -12.73 11.98 -8.62
C ALA A 88 -13.22 13.42 -8.47
N SER A 89 -12.66 14.19 -7.53
CA SER A 89 -12.93 15.62 -7.37
C SER A 89 -12.57 16.41 -8.63
N PHE A 90 -11.40 16.15 -9.22
CA PHE A 90 -11.00 16.75 -10.49
C PHE A 90 -11.99 16.43 -11.62
N SER A 91 -12.47 15.19 -11.66
CA SER A 91 -13.46 14.74 -12.66
C SER A 91 -14.81 15.42 -12.52
N GLU A 92 -15.25 15.72 -11.30
CA GLU A 92 -16.45 16.53 -11.05
C GLU A 92 -16.28 17.96 -11.57
N ILE A 93 -15.10 18.56 -11.39
CA ILE A 93 -14.81 19.92 -11.86
C ILE A 93 -14.72 19.96 -13.38
N MET A 94 -14.13 18.95 -14.03
CA MET A 94 -14.11 18.88 -15.49
C MET A 94 -15.52 18.70 -16.06
N TYR A 95 -16.37 17.89 -15.40
CA TYR A 95 -17.77 17.75 -15.77
C TYR A 95 -18.53 19.09 -15.71
N SER A 96 -18.35 19.88 -14.65
CA SER A 96 -19.01 21.19 -14.57
C SER A 96 -18.50 22.16 -15.65
N ARG A 97 -17.20 22.12 -15.98
CA ARG A 97 -16.63 22.95 -17.07
C ARG A 97 -17.20 22.58 -18.44
N GLU A 98 -17.38 21.30 -18.71
CA GLU A 98 -17.99 20.82 -19.95
C GLU A 98 -19.45 21.30 -20.06
N GLN A 99 -20.20 21.27 -18.95
CA GLN A 99 -21.56 21.82 -18.89
C GLN A 99 -21.62 23.35 -19.09
N GLU A 100 -20.58 24.08 -18.67
CA GLU A 100 -20.43 25.51 -18.92
C GLU A 100 -20.01 25.83 -20.37
N GLY A 101 -19.89 24.82 -21.24
CA GLY A 101 -19.48 24.99 -22.65
C GLY A 101 -17.99 25.22 -22.84
N ARG A 102 -17.15 24.96 -21.83
CA ARG A 102 -15.69 25.05 -21.95
C ARG A 102 -15.14 23.73 -22.49
N THR A 103 -14.19 23.81 -23.42
CA THR A 103 -13.53 22.63 -23.99
C THR A 103 -12.64 21.94 -22.96
N VAL A 104 -12.84 20.64 -22.74
CA VAL A 104 -11.97 19.80 -21.92
C VAL A 104 -10.89 19.20 -22.82
N THR A 105 -9.61 19.45 -22.51
CA THR A 105 -8.49 18.90 -23.27
C THR A 105 -8.36 17.38 -23.04
N GLU A 106 -7.76 16.67 -23.99
CA GLU A 106 -7.52 15.22 -23.82
C GLU A 106 -6.60 14.91 -22.63
N GLU A 107 -5.65 15.81 -22.34
CA GLU A 107 -4.76 15.68 -21.18
C GLU A 107 -5.51 15.81 -19.86
N ASP A 108 -6.46 16.75 -19.76
CA ASP A 108 -7.32 16.87 -18.58
C ASP A 108 -8.24 15.65 -18.44
N ARG A 109 -8.73 15.12 -19.57
CA ARG A 109 -9.54 13.89 -19.57
C ARG A 109 -8.73 12.67 -19.11
N ALA A 110 -7.45 12.57 -19.44
CA ALA A 110 -6.58 11.49 -18.97
C ALA A 110 -6.33 11.53 -17.44
N LYS A 111 -6.35 12.73 -16.84
CA LYS A 111 -6.23 12.92 -15.39
C LYS A 111 -7.50 12.56 -14.63
N CYS A 112 -8.65 12.50 -15.29
CA CYS A 112 -9.90 12.09 -14.68
C CYS A 112 -9.84 10.66 -14.11
N PHE A 113 -10.72 10.40 -13.17
CA PHE A 113 -10.79 9.17 -12.41
C PHE A 113 -11.24 8.01 -13.30
N HIS A 114 -10.56 6.87 -13.14
CA HIS A 114 -11.02 5.59 -13.67
C HIS A 114 -10.67 4.49 -12.68
N PRO A 115 -11.62 3.64 -12.23
CA PRO A 115 -11.42 2.71 -11.11
C PRO A 115 -10.22 1.76 -11.30
N MET A 116 -9.94 1.33 -12.54
CA MET A 116 -8.82 0.43 -12.85
C MET A 116 -7.46 1.13 -12.95
N LYS A 117 -7.40 2.47 -13.01
CA LYS A 117 -6.16 3.22 -13.20
C LYS A 117 -5.18 2.98 -12.05
N GLY A 118 -5.67 2.94 -10.82
CA GLY A 118 -4.87 2.62 -9.64
C GLY A 118 -4.29 1.21 -9.67
N PHE A 119 -5.10 0.20 -10.04
CA PHE A 119 -4.64 -1.18 -10.20
C PHE A 119 -3.59 -1.31 -11.29
N PHE A 120 -3.83 -0.71 -12.45
CA PHE A 120 -2.92 -0.77 -13.59
C PHE A 120 -1.58 -0.11 -13.25
N ALA A 121 -1.59 1.06 -12.60
CA ALA A 121 -0.37 1.74 -12.15
C ALA A 121 0.41 0.92 -11.11
N THR A 122 -0.28 0.27 -10.16
CA THR A 122 0.36 -0.62 -9.17
C THR A 122 0.96 -1.84 -9.82
N LEU A 123 0.26 -2.50 -10.74
CA LEU A 123 0.78 -3.66 -11.46
C LEU A 123 2.01 -3.28 -12.29
N LEU A 124 1.95 -2.15 -13.00
CA LEU A 124 3.09 -1.67 -13.78
C LEU A 124 4.31 -1.37 -12.90
N ALA A 125 4.10 -0.82 -11.71
CA ALA A 125 5.16 -0.61 -10.73
C ALA A 125 5.72 -1.90 -10.13
N LEU A 126 4.92 -2.96 -10.04
CA LEU A 126 5.31 -4.26 -9.52
C LEU A 126 6.15 -5.07 -10.51
N ILE A 127 5.97 -4.90 -11.83
CA ILE A 127 6.68 -5.66 -12.89
C ILE A 127 8.18 -5.84 -12.61
N PRO A 128 9.00 -4.78 -12.38
CA PRO A 128 10.44 -4.96 -12.19
C PRO A 128 10.77 -5.83 -10.97
N PHE A 129 10.03 -5.68 -9.87
CA PHE A 129 10.23 -6.48 -8.66
C PHE A 129 9.72 -7.91 -8.82
N MET A 130 8.60 -8.09 -9.52
CA MET A 130 8.02 -9.40 -9.82
C MET A 130 8.94 -10.24 -10.70
N LEU A 131 9.49 -9.64 -11.77
CA LEU A 131 10.42 -10.33 -12.66
C LEU A 131 11.68 -10.75 -11.91
N PHE A 132 12.20 -9.85 -11.08
CA PHE A 132 13.35 -10.11 -10.23
C PHE A 132 13.09 -11.25 -9.22
N ALA A 133 12.00 -11.17 -8.46
CA ALA A 133 11.61 -12.19 -7.49
C ALA A 133 11.32 -13.53 -8.16
N LEU A 134 10.75 -13.53 -9.38
CA LEU A 134 10.43 -14.76 -10.11
C LEU A 134 11.69 -15.53 -10.54
N VAL A 135 12.76 -14.82 -10.91
CA VAL A 135 14.05 -15.44 -11.19
C VAL A 135 14.57 -16.15 -9.93
N PHE A 136 14.54 -15.47 -8.76
CA PHE A 136 15.00 -16.08 -7.51
C PHE A 136 14.12 -17.21 -7.03
N ALA A 137 12.80 -17.10 -7.16
CA ALA A 137 11.87 -18.16 -6.82
C ALA A 137 12.18 -19.49 -7.54
N VAL A 138 12.73 -19.43 -8.76
CA VAL A 138 13.15 -20.61 -9.53
C VAL A 138 14.57 -21.06 -9.18
N LEU A 139 15.49 -20.12 -8.92
CA LEU A 139 16.90 -20.42 -8.65
C LEU A 139 17.20 -20.83 -7.20
N THR A 140 16.33 -20.51 -6.25
CA THR A 140 16.56 -20.78 -4.83
C THR A 140 16.61 -22.28 -4.57
N LYS A 141 17.72 -22.69 -3.95
CA LYS A 141 17.99 -24.06 -3.48
C LYS A 141 17.91 -24.11 -1.95
N PRO A 142 17.62 -25.30 -1.37
CA PRO A 142 17.73 -25.49 0.07
C PRO A 142 19.14 -25.14 0.56
N SER A 143 19.24 -24.66 1.79
CA SER A 143 20.53 -24.40 2.43
C SER A 143 21.32 -25.70 2.54
N GLU A 144 22.40 -25.81 1.78
CA GLU A 144 23.36 -26.90 1.93
C GLU A 144 24.37 -26.50 3.01
N TYR A 145 24.62 -27.41 3.96
CA TYR A 145 25.71 -27.22 4.92
C TYR A 145 27.03 -27.40 4.18
N THR A 146 27.62 -26.31 3.74
CA THR A 146 29.01 -26.31 3.28
C THR A 146 29.92 -26.25 4.50
N LEU A 147 31.09 -26.89 4.41
CA LEU A 147 32.12 -26.74 5.42
C LEU A 147 32.41 -25.24 5.61
N GLY A 148 32.34 -24.79 6.87
CA GLY A 148 32.51 -23.38 7.22
C GLY A 148 33.95 -22.93 7.00
N LEU A 149 34.14 -21.61 6.94
CA LEU A 149 35.46 -21.00 6.92
C LEU A 149 36.27 -21.45 8.13
N LEU A 150 37.53 -21.77 7.86
CA LEU A 150 38.50 -22.06 8.90
C LEU A 150 38.60 -20.88 9.88
N PRO A 151 38.54 -21.12 11.20
CA PRO A 151 38.74 -20.05 12.18
C PRO A 151 40.10 -19.38 12.00
N SER A 152 40.20 -18.08 12.23
CA SER A 152 41.46 -17.33 12.05
C SER A 152 42.64 -17.83 12.89
N TRP A 153 42.40 -18.56 13.98
CA TRP A 153 43.47 -19.20 14.75
C TRP A 153 44.17 -20.34 13.99
N THR A 154 43.54 -20.87 12.94
CA THR A 154 44.10 -21.93 12.09
C THR A 154 44.99 -21.40 10.97
N ASP A 155 45.04 -20.08 10.75
CA ASP A 155 45.85 -19.45 9.70
C ASP A 155 47.35 -19.79 9.85
N GLY A 156 47.84 -19.91 11.09
CA GLY A 156 49.22 -20.32 11.37
C GLY A 156 49.50 -21.81 11.08
N LEU A 157 48.46 -22.65 11.07
CA LEU A 157 48.56 -24.08 10.76
C LEU A 157 48.51 -24.33 9.24
N LEU A 158 47.88 -23.45 8.46
CA LEU A 158 47.91 -23.48 6.99
C LEU A 158 49.35 -23.39 6.43
N MET A 159 50.25 -22.72 7.15
CA MET A 159 51.67 -22.61 6.76
C MET A 159 52.51 -23.85 7.11
N ASN A 160 51.99 -24.78 7.88
CA ASN A 160 52.69 -26.02 8.24
C ASN A 160 52.41 -27.11 7.20
N SER A 161 53.45 -27.71 6.61
CA SER A 161 53.30 -28.71 5.55
C SER A 161 52.56 -30.00 5.97
N GLU A 162 52.49 -30.30 7.26
CA GLU A 162 51.77 -31.48 7.78
C GLU A 162 50.24 -31.29 7.82
N PHE A 163 49.79 -30.05 8.02
CA PHE A 163 48.37 -29.74 8.21
C PHE A 163 47.80 -28.86 7.10
N GLY A 164 48.65 -28.10 6.41
CA GLY A 164 48.30 -27.10 5.41
C GLY A 164 47.43 -27.64 4.29
N ASP A 165 47.77 -28.79 3.71
CA ASP A 165 46.98 -29.39 2.63
C ASP A 165 45.60 -29.87 3.11
N SER A 166 45.51 -30.36 4.35
CA SER A 166 44.24 -30.80 4.95
C SER A 166 43.37 -29.63 5.36
N LEU A 167 43.97 -28.52 5.82
CA LEU A 167 43.25 -27.29 6.14
C LEU A 167 42.83 -26.53 4.89
N ALA A 168 43.68 -26.44 3.87
CA ALA A 168 43.37 -25.79 2.60
C ALA A 168 42.15 -26.42 1.90
N TYR A 169 41.87 -27.70 2.14
CA TYR A 169 40.63 -28.35 1.70
C TYR A 169 39.36 -27.70 2.28
N TYR A 170 39.44 -27.11 3.48
CA TYR A 170 38.36 -26.40 4.16
C TYR A 170 38.36 -24.89 3.89
N ASP A 171 39.38 -24.36 3.22
CA ASP A 171 39.47 -22.94 2.86
C ASP A 171 38.57 -22.63 1.65
N ASN A 172 37.26 -22.62 1.91
CA ASN A 172 36.26 -22.30 0.90
C ASN A 172 36.03 -20.77 0.89
N VAL A 173 36.89 -20.04 0.18
CA VAL A 173 36.72 -18.60 -0.06
C VAL A 173 35.62 -18.40 -1.12
N ALA A 174 34.37 -18.68 -0.75
CA ALA A 174 33.22 -18.25 -1.52
C ALA A 174 33.09 -16.72 -1.36
N GLY A 175 33.74 -15.98 -2.26
CA GLY A 175 33.64 -14.53 -2.30
C GLY A 175 32.19 -14.07 -2.52
N PHE A 176 31.81 -12.94 -1.91
CA PHE A 176 30.48 -12.35 -2.06
C PHE A 176 30.20 -12.02 -3.53
N GLN A 177 29.27 -12.76 -4.16
CA GLN A 177 28.95 -12.60 -5.57
C GLN A 177 27.79 -11.62 -5.77
N ALA A 178 27.64 -11.10 -6.99
CA ALA A 178 26.49 -10.24 -7.34
C ALA A 178 25.14 -10.94 -7.08
N ILE A 179 25.09 -12.27 -7.18
CA ILE A 179 23.91 -13.08 -6.88
C ILE A 179 23.55 -13.00 -5.39
N ASP A 180 24.53 -12.93 -4.48
CA ASP A 180 24.29 -12.83 -3.04
C ASP A 180 23.69 -11.48 -2.68
N LEU A 181 24.20 -10.40 -3.28
CA LEU A 181 23.61 -9.06 -3.14
C LEU A 181 22.16 -9.03 -3.62
N MET A 182 21.88 -9.65 -4.76
CA MET A 182 20.52 -9.73 -5.30
C MET A 182 19.58 -10.55 -4.40
N ARG A 183 20.04 -11.67 -3.81
CA ARG A 183 19.27 -12.45 -2.83
C ARG A 183 18.94 -11.63 -1.59
N ILE A 184 19.84 -10.78 -1.13
CA ILE A 184 19.58 -9.87 0.00
C ILE A 184 18.45 -8.90 -0.36
N VAL A 185 18.45 -8.35 -1.58
CA VAL A 185 17.36 -7.47 -2.05
C VAL A 185 16.03 -8.22 -2.11
N ASP A 186 15.99 -9.45 -2.63
CA ASP A 186 14.76 -10.25 -2.68
C ASP A 186 14.23 -10.53 -1.27
N ARG A 187 15.10 -10.98 -0.35
CA ARG A 187 14.74 -11.20 1.06
C ARG A 187 14.27 -9.93 1.74
N ALA A 188 14.84 -8.78 1.42
CA ALA A 188 14.39 -7.49 1.96
C ALA A 188 12.93 -7.18 1.57
N LEU A 189 12.52 -7.51 0.34
CA LEU A 189 11.15 -7.28 -0.15
C LEU A 189 10.10 -8.08 0.62
N VAL A 190 10.49 -9.26 1.12
CA VAL A 190 9.60 -10.20 1.82
C VAL A 190 10.03 -10.47 3.27
N MET A 191 10.82 -9.57 3.85
CA MET A 191 11.46 -9.75 5.16
C MET A 191 10.50 -10.16 6.29
N PRO A 192 9.28 -9.60 6.42
CA PRO A 192 8.36 -10.02 7.48
C PRO A 192 7.95 -11.49 7.38
N PHE A 193 7.91 -12.05 6.17
CA PHE A 193 7.60 -13.45 5.94
C PHE A 193 8.82 -14.34 6.22
N ILE A 194 10.00 -13.94 5.73
CA ILE A 194 11.25 -14.68 5.98
C ILE A 194 11.56 -14.74 7.47
N ASN A 195 11.34 -13.66 8.22
CA ASN A 195 11.67 -13.63 9.65
C ASN A 195 10.88 -14.70 10.44
N VAL A 196 9.60 -14.90 10.10
CA VAL A 196 8.78 -15.96 10.69
C VAL A 196 9.18 -17.33 10.15
N ALA A 197 9.36 -17.46 8.85
CA ALA A 197 9.65 -18.74 8.21
C ALA A 197 11.02 -19.32 8.61
N ALA A 198 12.05 -18.46 8.71
CA ALA A 198 13.38 -18.84 9.19
C ALA A 198 13.35 -19.34 10.64
N TYR A 199 12.42 -18.85 11.46
CA TYR A 199 12.22 -19.37 12.82
C TYR A 199 11.57 -20.77 12.82
N ILE A 200 10.68 -21.05 11.86
CA ILE A 200 9.99 -22.35 11.76
C ILE A 200 10.94 -23.43 11.21
N GLY A 201 11.79 -23.09 10.26
CA GLY A 201 12.82 -23.96 9.71
C GLY A 201 13.09 -23.73 8.23
N ASP A 202 14.14 -24.37 7.72
CA ASP A 202 14.68 -24.10 6.37
C ASP A 202 13.68 -24.39 5.25
N ASN A 203 12.84 -25.42 5.40
CA ASN A 203 11.79 -25.73 4.43
C ASN A 203 10.74 -24.61 4.34
N ALA A 204 10.38 -24.00 5.47
CA ALA A 204 9.45 -22.88 5.47
C ALA A 204 10.08 -21.64 4.84
N ALA A 205 11.35 -21.35 5.14
CA ALA A 205 12.09 -20.27 4.52
C ALA A 205 12.18 -20.44 2.99
N LEU A 206 12.46 -21.66 2.53
CA LEU A 206 12.48 -22.00 1.10
C LEU A 206 11.12 -21.77 0.43
N LEU A 207 10.01 -22.15 1.09
CA LEU A 207 8.67 -21.90 0.57
C LEU A 207 8.38 -20.40 0.44
N VAL A 208 8.78 -19.60 1.43
CA VAL A 208 8.60 -18.14 1.36
C VAL A 208 9.42 -17.52 0.23
N GLU A 209 10.65 -17.98 0.01
CA GLU A 209 11.48 -17.51 -1.11
C GLU A 209 10.88 -17.90 -2.46
N ARG A 210 10.29 -19.09 -2.59
CA ARG A 210 9.55 -19.49 -3.80
C ARG A 210 8.25 -18.71 -4.01
N LEU A 211 7.60 -18.31 -2.92
CA LEU A 211 6.38 -17.51 -2.93
C LEU A 211 6.67 -16.00 -2.93
N SER A 212 7.94 -15.57 -2.95
CA SER A 212 8.31 -14.15 -2.89
C SER A 212 7.61 -13.30 -3.95
N PRO A 213 7.40 -13.76 -5.22
CA PRO A 213 6.64 -12.99 -6.21
C PRO A 213 5.20 -12.72 -5.78
N LEU A 214 4.55 -13.66 -5.10
CA LEU A 214 3.18 -13.46 -4.65
C LEU A 214 3.14 -12.58 -3.39
N LEU A 215 4.01 -12.86 -2.43
CA LEU A 215 4.04 -12.17 -1.14
C LEU A 215 4.38 -10.68 -1.28
N LEU A 216 5.26 -10.32 -2.21
CA LEU A 216 5.61 -8.91 -2.45
C LEU A 216 4.41 -8.08 -2.96
N THR A 217 3.39 -8.71 -3.55
CA THR A 217 2.20 -8.00 -4.07
C THR A 217 1.24 -7.55 -2.96
N ILE A 218 1.30 -8.16 -1.78
CA ILE A 218 0.29 -7.99 -0.72
C ILE A 218 0.15 -6.51 -0.31
N ALA A 219 1.25 -5.86 0.05
CA ALA A 219 1.19 -4.47 0.50
C ALA A 219 0.86 -3.49 -0.65
N PRO A 220 1.51 -3.55 -1.83
CA PRO A 220 1.21 -2.64 -2.94
C PRO A 220 -0.21 -2.77 -3.49
N MET A 221 -0.82 -3.97 -3.47
CA MET A 221 -2.21 -4.17 -3.88
C MET A 221 -3.21 -3.40 -3.02
N GLY A 222 -2.86 -3.08 -1.77
CA GLY A 222 -3.62 -2.14 -0.93
C GLY A 222 -3.90 -0.82 -1.63
N TYR A 223 -2.94 -0.30 -2.41
CA TYR A 223 -3.10 0.94 -3.17
C TYR A 223 -4.18 0.84 -4.24
N GLY A 224 -4.18 -0.23 -5.04
CA GLY A 224 -5.18 -0.43 -6.11
C GLY A 224 -6.59 -0.52 -5.53
N LEU A 225 -6.75 -1.29 -4.45
CA LEU A 225 -8.00 -1.41 -3.71
C LEU A 225 -8.45 -0.07 -3.12
N GLY A 226 -7.53 0.69 -2.52
CA GLY A 226 -7.82 2.01 -1.96
C GLY A 226 -8.26 3.00 -3.02
N TYR A 227 -7.54 3.05 -4.15
CA TYR A 227 -7.84 3.94 -5.26
C TYR A 227 -9.27 3.73 -5.79
N ALA A 228 -9.71 2.47 -5.95
CA ALA A 228 -11.06 2.16 -6.40
C ALA A 228 -12.16 2.66 -5.42
N GLN A 229 -11.86 2.78 -4.13
CA GLN A 229 -12.79 3.33 -3.14
C GLN A 229 -12.81 4.88 -3.12
N GLY A 230 -11.89 5.55 -3.81
CA GLY A 230 -11.79 7.01 -3.86
C GLY A 230 -13.09 7.70 -4.30
N LEU A 231 -13.80 7.13 -5.28
CA LEU A 231 -15.09 7.66 -5.73
C LEU A 231 -16.19 7.57 -4.64
N LYS A 232 -16.19 6.48 -3.86
CA LYS A 232 -17.13 6.34 -2.73
C LYS A 232 -16.80 7.32 -1.62
N LEU A 233 -15.51 7.52 -1.33
CA LEU A 233 -15.06 8.53 -0.38
C LEU A 233 -15.51 9.93 -0.82
N ARG A 234 -15.34 10.26 -2.09
CA ARG A 234 -15.80 11.52 -2.68
C ARG A 234 -17.31 11.71 -2.55
N THR A 235 -18.08 10.68 -2.86
CA THR A 235 -19.55 10.68 -2.71
C THR A 235 -19.96 10.93 -1.25
N ARG A 236 -19.27 10.32 -0.29
CA ARG A 236 -19.50 10.57 1.15
C ARG A 236 -19.19 12.01 1.54
N ILE A 237 -18.11 12.59 1.02
CA ILE A 237 -17.75 14.00 1.25
C ILE A 237 -18.85 14.92 0.70
N ASN A 238 -19.28 14.73 -0.54
CA ASN A 238 -20.37 15.50 -1.14
C ASN A 238 -21.68 15.41 -0.33
N THR A 239 -21.99 14.21 0.16
CA THR A 239 -23.16 13.96 1.01
C THR A 239 -23.03 14.71 2.33
N GLY A 240 -21.84 14.69 2.95
CA GLY A 240 -21.51 15.45 4.15
C GLY A 240 -21.70 16.96 3.98
N ILE A 241 -21.22 17.51 2.87
CA ILE A 241 -21.37 18.94 2.53
C ILE A 241 -22.86 19.30 2.42
N LYS A 242 -23.64 18.55 1.64
CA LYS A 242 -25.09 18.82 1.50
C LYS A 242 -25.84 18.75 2.83
N MET A 243 -25.52 17.76 3.67
CA MET A 243 -26.11 17.67 5.02
C MET A 243 -25.75 18.88 5.89
N GLY A 244 -24.51 19.37 5.80
CA GLY A 244 -24.06 20.59 6.47
C GLY A 244 -24.86 21.82 6.02
N ASP A 245 -25.02 21.99 4.72
CA ASP A 245 -25.78 23.09 4.13
C ASP A 245 -27.26 23.04 4.51
N ASP A 246 -27.88 21.86 4.47
CA ASP A 246 -29.27 21.69 4.88
C ASP A 246 -29.46 22.00 6.38
N LYS A 247 -28.50 21.62 7.23
CA LYS A 247 -28.50 21.95 8.66
C LYS A 247 -28.37 23.46 8.86
N LYS A 248 -27.52 24.14 8.10
CA LYS A 248 -27.35 25.60 8.12
C LYS A 248 -28.63 26.31 7.67
N LYS A 249 -29.20 25.93 6.52
CA LYS A 249 -30.49 26.45 6.02
C LYS A 249 -31.63 26.24 7.00
N ARG A 250 -31.70 25.09 7.68
CA ARG A 250 -32.70 24.83 8.73
C ARG A 250 -32.53 25.77 9.93
N LYS A 251 -31.29 26.02 10.38
CA LYS A 251 -31.01 26.98 11.46
C LYS A 251 -31.40 28.41 11.06
N GLU A 252 -31.03 28.84 9.86
CA GLU A 252 -31.40 30.16 9.32
C GLU A 252 -32.91 30.34 9.19
N ARG A 253 -33.63 29.33 8.67
CA ARG A 253 -35.11 29.34 8.60
C ARG A 253 -35.74 29.46 9.99
N LYS A 254 -35.22 28.75 10.99
CA LYS A 254 -35.69 28.86 12.38
C LYS A 254 -35.41 30.24 12.97
N ALA A 255 -34.21 30.79 12.74
CA ALA A 255 -33.85 32.13 13.19
C ALA A 255 -34.72 33.22 12.52
N ARG A 256 -34.97 33.11 11.22
CA ARG A 256 -35.85 34.01 10.47
C ARG A 256 -37.29 33.98 10.99
N LYS A 257 -37.83 32.78 11.25
CA LYS A 257 -39.16 32.62 11.88
C LYS A 257 -39.22 33.21 13.29
N LYS A 258 -38.15 33.10 14.08
CA LYS A 258 -38.09 33.69 15.42
C LYS A 258 -38.07 35.23 15.36
N ARG A 259 -37.30 35.82 14.45
CA ARG A 259 -37.26 37.28 14.20
C ARG A 259 -38.59 37.84 13.67
N GLN A 260 -39.28 37.09 12.82
CA GLN A 260 -40.61 37.48 12.33
C GLN A 260 -41.68 37.42 13.44
N ARG A 261 -41.57 36.50 14.40
CA ARG A 261 -42.47 36.43 15.55
C ARG A 261 -42.23 37.54 16.58
N SER A 262 -41.00 38.01 16.74
CA SER A 262 -40.69 39.13 17.65
C SER A 262 -41.05 40.51 17.08
N ASN A 263 -41.16 40.64 15.76
CA ASN A 263 -41.52 41.90 15.08
C ASN A 263 -43.00 41.95 14.65
N ALA A 264 -43.83 41.00 15.08
CA ALA A 264 -45.27 41.10 14.87
C ALA A 264 -45.82 42.18 15.82
N PRO A 265 -46.56 43.20 15.33
CA PRO A 265 -47.11 44.22 16.21
C PRO A 265 -48.03 43.55 17.22
N GLU A 266 -47.79 43.80 18.50
CA GLU A 266 -48.75 43.48 19.56
C GLU A 266 -50.10 44.04 19.11
N ARG A 267 -51.05 43.13 18.84
CA ARG A 267 -52.44 43.53 18.68
C ARG A 267 -52.87 44.06 20.05
N LEU A 268 -52.82 45.38 20.20
CA LEU A 268 -53.41 46.12 21.30
C LEU A 268 -54.90 45.72 21.33
N ILE A 269 -55.28 45.03 22.41
CA ILE A 269 -56.66 44.80 22.83
C ILE A 269 -57.08 46.03 23.64
#